data_AF-H1RY86-F1
#
_entry.id   AF-H1RY86-F1
#
_cell.length_a   1.000
_cell.length_b   1.000
_cell.length_c   1.000
_cell.angle_alpha   90.00
_cell.angle_beta   90.00
_cell.angle_gamma   90.00
#
_symmetry.space_group_name_H-M   'P 1'
#
loop_
_entity.id
_entity.type
_entity.pdbx_description
1 polymer ?
#
loop_
_entity_poly.entity_id
_entity_poly.type
_entity_poly.pdbx_seq_one_letter_code
_entity_poly.pdbx_strand_id
1 'polypeptide(L)' 'MVTNHGKPVLEVRPYRSSSRSPLEILRDSVVRYDAPTEPVDADDWEAAQ' A
#
# COMPACT_ATOMS: atom_id res chain seq x y z
N MET A 1 13.05 13.74 6.42
CA MET A 1 14.20 14.00 5.52
C MET A 1 15.46 13.58 6.26
N VAL A 2 16.18 12.58 5.75
CA VAL A 2 17.46 12.15 6.37
C VAL A 2 18.56 13.01 5.76
N THR A 3 19.19 13.84 6.59
CA THR A 3 20.29 14.72 6.19
C THR A 3 21.51 14.39 7.03
N ASN A 4 22.56 13.92 6.37
CA ASN A 4 23.88 13.81 7.00
C ASN A 4 24.61 15.14 6.78
N HIS A 5 24.86 15.90 7.84
CA HIS A 5 25.54 17.20 7.79
C HIS A 5 24.99 18.17 6.72
N GLY A 6 23.68 18.23 6.53
CA GLY A 6 23.03 19.16 5.58
C GLY A 6 23.06 18.73 4.11
N LYS A 7 23.57 17.54 3.79
CA LYS A 7 23.51 16.97 2.44
C LYS A 7 22.37 15.95 2.31
N PRO A 8 21.59 15.97 1.22
CA PRO A 8 20.61 14.94 0.95
C PRO A 8 21.32 13.60 0.74
N VAL A 9 20.92 12.59 1.51
CA VAL A 9 21.53 11.25 1.48
C VAL A 9 20.45 10.17 1.44
N LEU A 10 20.75 9.05 0.76
CA LEU A 10 19.91 7.85 0.77
C LEU A 10 20.38 6.91 1.88
N GLU A 11 19.46 6.51 2.76
CA GLU A 11 19.75 5.54 3.82
C GLU A 11 19.29 4.14 3.39
N VAL A 12 20.22 3.18 3.38
CA VAL A 12 19.91 1.77 3.17
C VAL A 12 19.96 1.06 4.51
N ARG A 13 18.83 0.50 4.95
CA ARG A 13 18.73 -0.30 6.17
C ARG A 13 18.18 -1.69 5.86
N PRO A 14 18.66 -2.74 6.53
CA PRO A 14 18.01 -4.04 6.46
C PRO A 14 16.53 -3.94 6.83
N TYR A 15 15.68 -4.53 6.00
CA TYR A 15 14.26 -4.64 6.31
C TYR A 15 14.08 -5.42 7.61
N ARG A 16 13.32 -4.85 8.53
CA ARG A 16 12.85 -5.51 9.74
C ARG A 16 11.33 -5.50 9.67
N SER A 17 10.72 -6.67 9.65
CA SER A 17 9.27 -6.76 9.74
C SER A 17 8.83 -6.20 11.10
N SER A 18 7.94 -5.21 11.08
CA SER A 18 7.15 -4.91 12.27
C SER A 18 6.20 -6.09 12.48
N SER A 19 6.32 -6.80 13.60
CA SER A 19 5.55 -8.01 13.92
C SER A 19 4.05 -7.77 14.15
N ARG A 20 3.51 -6.63 13.71
CA ARG A 20 2.09 -6.34 13.80
C ARG A 20 1.35 -7.22 12.80
N SER A 21 0.22 -7.78 13.23
CA SER A 21 -0.60 -8.57 12.33
C SER A 21 -1.08 -7.67 11.18
N PRO A 22 -0.95 -8.10 9.91
CA PRO A 22 -1.47 -7.33 8.78
C PRO A 22 -2.95 -6.94 8.95
N LEU A 23 -3.76 -7.82 9.56
CA LEU A 23 -5.17 -7.55 9.84
C LEU A 23 -5.38 -6.50 10.94
N GLU A 24 -4.44 -6.36 11.87
CA GLU A 24 -4.49 -5.28 12.87
C GLU A 24 -4.16 -3.93 12.23
N ILE A 25 -3.24 -3.91 11.26
CA ILE A 25 -2.86 -2.69 10.52
C ILE A 25 -4.01 -2.19 9.66
N LEU A 26 -4.73 -3.12 9.03
CA LEU A 26 -5.81 -2.82 8.08
C LEU A 26 -7.20 -2.79 8.76
N ARG A 27 -7.26 -2.92 10.07
CA ARG A 27 -8.53 -2.84 10.80
C ARG A 27 -9.15 -1.46 10.55
N ASP A 28 -10.43 -1.47 10.21
CA ASP A 28 -11.24 -0.27 9.93
C ASP A 28 -10.77 0.58 8.73
N SER A 29 -9.84 0.07 7.90
CA SER A 29 -9.39 0.80 6.69
C SER A 29 -10.34 0.68 5.50
N VAL A 30 -11.23 -0.33 5.51
CA VAL A 30 -12.18 -0.57 4.42
C VAL A 30 -13.48 0.17 4.70
N VAL A 31 -13.76 1.19 3.90
CA VAL A 31 -14.96 2.04 4.02
C VAL A 31 -16.16 1.46 3.27
N ARG A 32 -15.90 0.69 2.21
CA ARG A 32 -16.93 0.11 1.34
C ARG A 32 -16.44 -1.20 0.73
N TYR A 33 -17.30 -2.22 0.66
CA TYR A 33 -16.98 -3.56 0.17
C TYR A 33 -18.15 -4.14 -0.63
N ASP A 34 -18.46 -3.47 -1.74
CA ASP A 34 -19.60 -3.81 -2.58
C ASP A 34 -19.14 -4.71 -3.73
N ALA A 35 -19.87 -5.81 -3.95
CA ALA A 35 -19.71 -6.72 -5.10
C ALA A 35 -18.25 -7.02 -5.52
N PRO A 36 -17.33 -7.35 -4.58
CA PRO A 36 -15.88 -7.42 -4.82
C PRO A 36 -15.47 -8.56 -5.77
N THR A 37 -16.37 -9.49 -6.04
CA THR A 37 -16.18 -10.66 -6.91
C THR A 37 -17.14 -10.68 -8.09
N GLU A 38 -17.93 -9.62 -8.28
CA GLU A 38 -18.78 -9.51 -9.45
C GLU A 38 -17.88 -9.32 -10.69
N PRO A 39 -18.17 -10.03 -11.79
CA PRO A 39 -17.41 -9.84 -13.01
C PRO A 39 -17.51 -8.38 -13.47
N VAL A 40 -16.37 -7.76 -13.74
CA VAL A 40 -16.32 -6.46 -14.42
C VAL A 40 -16.38 -6.68 -15.93
N ASP A 41 -17.06 -5.82 -16.66
CA ASP A 41 -17.11 -5.91 -18.13
C ASP A 41 -15.73 -5.58 -18.72
N ALA A 42 -15.49 -6.02 -19.96
CA ALA A 42 -14.22 -5.77 -20.65
C ALA A 42 -13.95 -4.26 -20.80
N ASP A 43 -15.01 -3.47 -20.99
CA ASP A 43 -14.93 -2.02 -21.18
C ASP A 43 -14.72 -1.25 -19.86
N ASP A 44 -14.93 -1.89 -18.70
CA ASP A 44 -14.79 -1.27 -17.37
C ASP A 44 -13.35 -1.40 -16.80
N TRP A 45 -12.46 -2.12 -17.49
CA TRP A 45 -11.05 -2.15 -17.11
C TRP A 45 -10.35 -0.85 -17.53
N GLU A 46 -10.01 0.00 -16.56
CA GLU A 46 -9.22 1.23 -16.82
C GLU A 46 -7.87 0.94 -17.51
N ALA A 47 -7.31 -0.26 -17.32
CA ALA A 47 -6.07 -0.70 -17.95
C ALA A 47 -6.24 -1.11 -19.44
N ALA A 48 -7.46 -1.19 -19.94
CA ALA A 48 -7.78 -1.53 -21.32
C ALA A 48 -7.98 -0.29 -22.23
N GLN A 49 -7.80 0.93 -21.70
CA GLN A 49 -7.88 2.21 -22.44
C GLN A 49 -6.50 2.74 -22.85
#